data_AF-A0A1J3HFU6-F1
#
_entry.id   AF-A0A1J3HFU6-F1
#
_cell.length_a   1.000
_cell.length_b   1.000
_cell.length_c   1.000
_cell.angle_alpha   90.00
_cell.angle_beta   90.00
_cell.angle_gamma   90.00
#
_symmetry.space_group_name_H-M   'P 1'
#
loop_
_entity.id
_entity.type
_entity.pdbx_description
1 polymer ?
#
loop_
_entity_poly.entity_id
_entity_poly.type
_entity_poly.pdbx_seq_one_letter_code
_entity_poly.pdbx_strand_id
1 'polypeptide(L)'
;FVVAPYFGDPFATPSQYLGIFNITNNGNDTNDVFAVELDTFRNPEFNDPDDNHVGIDISSLKSVESFHAGYWNETGQFKNLSLMSRKPMQVWVD
;
A
#
# COMPACT_ATOMS: atom_id res chain seq x y z
N PHE A 1 -3.09 6.20 0.01
CA PHE A 1 -3.46 7.30 0.93
C PHE A 1 -2.34 7.44 1.94
N VAL A 2 -1.93 8.66 2.32
CA VAL A 2 -0.75 8.87 3.18
C VAL A 2 -1.05 9.94 4.21
N VAL A 3 -0.66 9.70 5.46
CA VAL A 3 -0.60 10.66 6.56
C VAL A 3 0.85 10.75 7.01
N ALA A 4 1.42 11.95 7.01
CA ALA A 4 2.82 12.20 7.35
C ALA A 4 2.97 13.56 8.04
N PRO A 5 3.99 13.75 8.89
CA PRO A 5 4.23 15.01 9.61
C PRO A 5 4.62 16.17 8.68
N TYR A 6 5.22 15.87 7.53
CA TYR A 6 5.65 16.84 6.54
C TYR A 6 5.11 16.48 5.15
N PHE A 7 5.06 17.46 4.26
CA PHE A 7 4.55 17.32 2.90
C PHE A 7 5.55 16.55 2.03
N GLY A 8 5.64 15.23 2.23
CA GLY A 8 6.48 14.31 1.48
C GLY A 8 7.97 14.35 1.83
N ASP A 9 8.63 13.19 1.74
CA ASP A 9 10.10 13.12 1.70
C ASP A 9 10.57 13.51 0.28
N PRO A 10 11.36 14.59 0.11
CA PRO A 10 11.85 14.99 -1.21
C PRO A 10 12.78 13.94 -1.86
N PHE A 11 13.26 12.97 -1.08
CA PHE A 11 14.08 11.86 -1.54
C PHE A 11 13.28 10.57 -1.72
N ALA A 12 11.96 10.60 -1.60
CA ALA A 12 11.14 9.46 -1.91
C ALA A 12 11.24 9.09 -3.39
N THR A 13 11.27 7.80 -3.67
CA THR A 13 11.47 7.26 -5.01
C THR A 13 10.19 6.58 -5.54
N PRO A 14 9.95 6.63 -6.86
CA PRO A 14 8.77 6.00 -7.46
C PRO A 14 8.95 4.46 -7.55
N SER A 15 8.08 3.81 -8.32
CA SER A 15 8.08 2.35 -8.54
C SER A 15 7.77 1.62 -7.25
N GLN A 16 8.60 0.66 -6.84
CA GLN A 16 8.34 -0.15 -5.66
C GLN A 16 8.24 0.67 -4.38
N TYR A 17 8.84 1.86 -4.33
CA TYR A 17 8.79 2.70 -3.13
C TYR A 17 7.57 3.65 -3.05
N LEU A 18 6.65 3.54 -4.02
CA LEU A 18 5.37 4.24 -4.11
C LEU A 18 5.43 5.77 -3.97
N GLY A 19 6.61 6.37 -4.11
CA GLY A 19 6.81 7.81 -3.88
C GLY A 19 6.67 8.23 -2.42
N ILE A 20 6.77 7.30 -1.47
CA ILE A 20 6.67 7.57 -0.02
C ILE A 20 7.98 7.31 0.74
N PHE A 21 8.83 6.38 0.26
CA PHE A 21 10.14 6.08 0.85
C PHE A 21 11.22 5.95 -0.23
N ASN A 22 12.41 5.56 0.19
CA ASN A 22 13.53 5.16 -0.65
C ASN A 22 14.29 4.00 0.01
N ILE A 23 15.32 3.50 -0.69
CA ILE A 23 16.13 2.38 -0.22
C ILE A 23 16.82 2.61 1.13
N THR A 24 17.02 3.86 1.54
CA THR A 24 17.75 4.21 2.76
C THR A 24 16.84 4.47 3.96
N ASN A 25 15.58 4.84 3.75
CA ASN A 25 14.65 5.15 4.85
C ASN A 25 13.44 4.21 4.95
N ASN A 26 13.23 3.29 4.01
CA ASN A 26 12.20 2.27 4.16
C ASN A 26 12.44 1.41 5.43
N GLY A 27 11.51 1.44 6.38
CA GLY A 27 11.65 0.77 7.68
C GLY A 27 12.28 1.63 8.78
N ASN A 28 12.45 2.94 8.55
CA ASN A 28 12.90 3.86 9.58
C ASN A 28 11.69 4.40 10.37
N ASP A 29 11.53 3.97 11.62
CA ASP A 29 10.42 4.37 12.50
C ASP A 29 10.26 5.89 12.65
N THR A 30 11.34 6.66 12.49
CA THR A 30 11.32 8.14 12.56
C THR A 30 10.73 8.83 11.33
N ASN A 31 10.33 8.08 10.31
CA ASN A 31 9.59 8.64 9.18
C ASN A 31 8.22 9.17 9.64
N ASP A 32 7.63 8.57 10.68
CA ASP A 32 6.30 8.88 11.20
C ASP A 32 5.22 8.91 10.09
N VAL A 33 5.30 7.97 9.14
CA VAL A 33 4.38 7.87 8.00
C VAL A 33 3.40 6.72 8.22
N PHE A 34 2.11 7.01 8.01
CA PHE A 34 1.07 6.00 7.85
C PHE A 34 0.57 6.02 6.40
N ALA A 35 0.45 4.84 5.79
CA ALA A 35 -0.17 4.74 4.46
C ALA A 35 -1.13 3.55 4.35
N VAL A 36 -2.10 3.72 3.46
CA VAL A 36 -2.91 2.63 2.89
C VAL A 36 -2.56 2.56 1.42
N GLU A 37 -1.94 1.46 1.01
CA GLU A 37 -1.50 1.23 -0.37
C GLU A 37 -2.48 0.37 -1.16
N LEU A 38 -2.50 0.58 -2.47
CA LEU A 38 -3.18 -0.25 -3.45
C LEU A 38 -2.11 -0.72 -4.44
N ASP A 39 -1.41 -1.80 -4.11
CA ASP A 39 -0.26 -2.23 -4.88
C ASP A 39 -0.67 -3.19 -6.01
N THR A 40 -0.08 -2.93 -7.17
CA THR A 40 -0.30 -3.63 -8.44
C THR A 40 0.95 -4.32 -8.95
N PHE A 41 2.00 -4.37 -8.13
CA PHE A 41 3.23 -5.05 -8.41
C PHE A 41 3.61 -5.89 -7.19
N ARG A 42 4.36 -6.97 -7.42
CA ARG A 42 4.85 -7.81 -6.33
C ARG A 42 6.32 -7.56 -6.11
N ASN A 43 6.66 -7.06 -4.93
CA ASN A 43 8.01 -6.84 -4.43
C ASN A 43 8.34 -7.85 -3.32
N PRO A 44 9.01 -8.98 -3.63
CA PRO A 44 9.37 -9.97 -2.62
C PRO A 44 10.20 -9.42 -1.45
N GLU A 45 10.97 -8.36 -1.66
CA GLU A 45 11.72 -7.65 -0.64
C GLU A 45 10.85 -6.97 0.44
N PHE A 46 9.58 -6.69 0.12
CA PHE A 46 8.59 -6.10 1.02
C PHE A 46 7.57 -7.12 1.56
N ASN A 47 7.77 -8.41 1.26
CA ASN A 47 6.91 -9.52 1.65
C ASN A 47 5.49 -9.46 1.04
N ASP A 48 5.34 -8.85 -0.13
CA ASP A 48 4.05 -8.72 -0.79
C ASP A 48 3.37 -10.08 -1.04
N PRO A 49 2.07 -10.20 -0.73
CA PRO A 49 1.34 -11.44 -0.92
C PRO A 49 1.18 -11.79 -2.41
N ASP A 50 0.92 -10.79 -3.26
CA ASP A 50 0.79 -10.91 -4.71
C ASP A 50 0.97 -9.55 -5.41
N ASP A 51 0.69 -9.48 -6.71
CA ASP A 51 0.72 -8.28 -7.54
C ASP A 51 -0.63 -7.52 -7.57
N ASN A 52 -1.50 -7.74 -6.57
CA ASN A 52 -2.83 -7.14 -6.50
C ASN A 52 -3.35 -7.16 -5.06
N HIS A 53 -2.81 -6.28 -4.21
CA HIS A 53 -3.14 -6.26 -2.79
C HIS A 53 -3.39 -4.86 -2.23
N VAL A 54 -3.99 -4.83 -1.05
CA VAL A 54 -4.13 -3.65 -0.20
C VAL A 54 -3.27 -3.86 1.02
N GLY A 55 -2.48 -2.86 1.38
CA GLY A 55 -1.54 -2.89 2.50
C GLY A 55 -1.76 -1.75 3.47
N ILE A 56 -1.40 -1.99 4.74
CA ILE A 56 -1.29 -0.97 5.79
C ILE A 56 0.18 -0.81 6.14
N ASP A 57 0.72 0.38 5.87
CA ASP A 57 2.13 0.68 6.04
C ASP A 57 2.35 1.64 7.21
N ILE A 58 3.35 1.31 8.04
CA ILE A 58 3.81 2.16 9.14
C ILE A 58 5.32 2.35 8.97
N SER A 59 5.71 3.51 8.44
CA SER A 59 7.10 3.90 8.18
C SER A 59 7.93 2.91 7.32
N SER A 60 7.26 1.96 6.66
CA SER A 60 7.82 0.81 5.95
C SER A 60 6.81 0.27 4.94
N LEU A 61 7.27 -0.15 3.76
CA LEU A 61 6.48 -0.88 2.75
C LEU A 61 6.33 -2.36 3.06
N LYS A 62 7.05 -2.86 4.07
CA LYS A 62 6.63 -4.11 4.71
C LYS A 62 5.39 -3.81 5.50
N SER A 63 4.24 -3.97 4.86
CA SER A 63 2.93 -3.79 5.45
C SER A 63 2.80 -4.56 6.77
N VAL A 64 2.20 -3.91 7.77
CA VAL A 64 1.88 -4.58 9.05
C VAL A 64 0.75 -5.58 8.87
N GLU A 65 -0.16 -5.31 7.94
CA GLU A 65 -1.23 -6.19 7.48
C GLU A 65 -1.45 -5.95 5.98
N SER A 66 -1.64 -7.03 5.22
CA SER A 66 -1.88 -6.96 3.78
C SER A 66 -2.81 -8.09 3.33
N PHE A 67 -3.70 -7.80 2.38
CA PHE A 67 -4.60 -8.79 1.80
C PHE A 67 -4.79 -8.59 0.31
N HIS A 68 -4.99 -9.69 -0.42
CA HIS A 68 -5.41 -9.66 -1.82
C HIS A 68 -6.57 -8.69 -2.02
N ALA A 69 -6.50 -7.85 -3.05
CA ALA A 69 -7.51 -6.84 -3.28
C ALA A 69 -8.86 -7.49 -3.64
N GLY A 70 -9.89 -7.09 -2.91
CA GLY A 70 -11.23 -7.63 -3.04
C GLY A 70 -12.16 -7.09 -1.98
N TYR A 71 -13.40 -7.57 -2.01
CA TYR A 71 -14.43 -7.18 -1.06
C TYR A 71 -15.32 -8.35 -0.73
N TRP A 72 -15.93 -8.33 0.45
CA TRP A 72 -16.96 -9.28 0.84
C TRP A 72 -18.33 -8.75 0.41
N ASN A 73 -19.08 -9.56 -0.34
CA ASN A 73 -20.45 -9.19 -0.68
C ASN A 73 -21.44 -9.52 0.47
N GLU A 74 -22.71 -9.15 0.29
CA GLU A 74 -23.77 -9.37 1.29
C GLU A 74 -23.98 -10.85 1.67
N THR A 75 -23.56 -11.78 0.81
CA THR A 75 -23.63 -13.23 1.06
C THR A 75 -22.40 -13.78 1.79
N GLY A 76 -21.46 -12.93 2.20
CA GLY A 76 -20.21 -13.35 2.81
C GLY A 76 -19.28 -14.05 1.84
N GLN A 77 -19.37 -13.77 0.54
CA GLN A 77 -18.43 -14.29 -0.46
C GLN A 77 -17.38 -13.23 -0.75
N PHE A 78 -16.11 -13.63 -0.69
CA PHE A 78 -15.02 -12.79 -1.17
C PHE A 78 -15.06 -12.68 -2.70
N LYS A 79 -15.02 -11.45 -3.20
CA LYS A 79 -14.96 -11.10 -4.61
C LYS A 79 -13.63 -10.42 -4.88
N ASN A 80 -12.82 -11.04 -5.74
CA ASN A 80 -11.58 -10.45 -6.20
C ASN A 80 -11.86 -9.12 -6.93
N LEU A 81 -11.09 -8.11 -6.59
CA LEU A 81 -11.05 -6.82 -7.27
C LEU A 81 -9.67 -6.65 -7.91
N SER A 82 -9.62 -6.63 -9.24
CA SER A 82 -8.38 -6.32 -9.95
C SER A 82 -8.14 -4.81 -9.94
N LEU A 83 -7.15 -4.35 -9.19
CA LEU A 83 -6.71 -2.96 -9.09
C LEU A 83 -6.30 -2.40 -10.46
N MET A 84 -5.68 -3.23 -11.32
CA MET A 84 -5.32 -2.89 -12.70
C MET A 84 -6.47 -2.95 -13.70
N SER A 85 -7.72 -3.16 -13.27
CA SER A 85 -8.88 -3.27 -14.17
C SER A 85 -9.19 -2.00 -14.97
N ARG A 86 -8.57 -0.87 -14.62
CA ARG A 86 -8.82 0.48 -15.19
C ARG A 86 -10.24 0.99 -14.96
N LYS A 87 -11.02 0.31 -14.14
CA LYS A 87 -12.35 0.77 -13.74
C LYS A 87 -12.19 1.77 -12.59
N PRO A 88 -13.02 2.83 -12.53
CA PRO A 88 -13.05 3.72 -11.37
C PRO A 88 -13.30 2.93 -10.09
N MET A 89 -12.56 3.27 -9.04
CA MET A 89 -12.72 2.70 -7.70
C MET A 89 -12.91 3.83 -6.70
N GLN A 90 -13.83 3.65 -5.77
CA GLN A 90 -14.01 4.54 -4.64
C GLN A 90 -13.54 3.82 -3.38
N VAL A 91 -12.68 4.48 -2.61
CA VAL A 91 -12.06 3.93 -1.41
C VAL A 91 -12.37 4.83 -0.25
N TRP A 92 -12.62 4.22 0.91
CA TRP A 92 -12.84 4.89 2.19
C TRP A 92 -11.79 4.39 3.17
N VAL A 93 -11.20 5.31 3.92
CA VAL A 93 -10.30 5.05 5.05
C VAL A 93 -10.89 5.79 6.24
N ASP A 94 -11.08 5.08 7.35
CA ASP A 94 -11.72 5.56 8.59
C ASP A 94 -10.87 5.16 9.80
#